data_AF-A0A1Z8PWV3-F1
#
_entry.id   AF-A0A1Z8PWV3-F1
#
_cell.length_a   1.000
_cell.length_b   1.000
_cell.length_c   1.000
_cell.angle_alpha   90.00
_cell.angle_beta   90.00
_cell.angle_gamma   90.00
#
_symmetry.space_group_name_H-M   'P 1'
#
loop_
_entity.id
_entity.type
_entity.pdbx_description
1 polymer ?
#
loop_
_entity_poly.entity_id
_entity_poly.type
_entity_poly.pdbx_seq_one_letter_code
_entity_poly.pdbx_strand_id
1 'polypeptide(L)' 'MTDQILTLKEVAVYLKLAEKTAYKLAAEGKLPGFKVGGSWRFKAKDIDRWIEDKKKTNKGN' A
#
# COMPACT_ATOMS: atom_id res chain seq x y z
N MET A 1 -0.28 -18.76 -4.48
CA MET A 1 -1.12 -17.54 -4.65
C MET A 1 -0.25 -16.44 -5.23
N THR A 2 -0.69 -15.93 -6.37
CA THR A 2 0.04 -15.11 -7.35
C THR A 2 0.69 -13.87 -6.74
N ASP A 3 1.90 -13.56 -7.19
CA ASP A 3 2.61 -12.30 -6.92
C ASP A 3 1.96 -11.14 -7.69
N GLN A 4 0.73 -10.80 -7.30
CA GLN A 4 -0.02 -9.74 -7.93
C GLN A 4 0.60 -8.38 -7.58
N ILE A 5 0.89 -7.61 -8.62
CA ILE A 5 1.32 -6.22 -8.52
C ILE A 5 0.12 -5.33 -8.77
N LEU A 6 -0.13 -4.41 -7.83
CA LEU A 6 -1.15 -3.38 -7.92
C LEU A 6 -0.52 -2.06 -8.38
N THR A 7 -1.29 -1.31 -9.15
CA THR A 7 -1.07 0.10 -9.44
C THR A 7 -1.50 0.99 -8.26
N LEU A 8 -1.20 2.29 -8.34
CA LEU A 8 -1.65 3.28 -7.37
C LEU A 8 -3.19 3.32 -7.23
N LYS A 9 -3.89 3.26 -8.36
CA LYS A 9 -5.36 3.26 -8.38
C LYS A 9 -5.92 2.01 -7.73
N GLU A 10 -5.38 0.85 -8.05
CA GLU A 10 -5.84 -0.43 -7.49
C GLU A 10 -5.58 -0.51 -5.98
N VAL A 11 -4.40 -0.10 -5.49
CA VAL A 11 -4.15 -0.10 -4.04
C VAL A 11 -5.02 0.92 -3.31
N ALA A 12 -5.34 2.06 -3.93
CA ALA A 12 -6.26 3.04 -3.36
C ALA A 12 -7.67 2.45 -3.23
N VAL A 13 -8.17 1.78 -4.27
CA VAL A 13 -9.45 1.06 -4.23
C VAL A 13 -9.41 -0.06 -3.19
N TYR A 14 -8.34 -0.84 -3.16
CA TYR A 14 -8.17 -1.96 -2.22
C TYR A 14 -8.26 -1.51 -0.76
N LEU A 15 -7.57 -0.42 -0.42
CA LEU A 15 -7.57 0.16 0.92
C LEU A 15 -8.75 1.10 1.19
N LYS A 16 -9.63 1.32 0.21
CA LYS A 16 -10.73 2.29 0.25
C LYS A 16 -10.27 3.71 0.60
N LEU A 17 -9.18 4.15 -0.03
CA LEU A 17 -8.60 5.48 0.09
C LEU A 17 -8.79 6.29 -1.19
N ALA A 18 -8.79 7.61 -1.07
CA ALA A 18 -8.59 8.46 -2.24
C ALA A 18 -7.18 8.23 -2.84
N GLU A 19 -7.06 8.21 -4.17
CA GLU A 19 -5.77 8.01 -4.85
C GLU A 19 -4.68 8.99 -4.40
N LYS A 20 -5.07 10.25 -4.13
CA LYS A 20 -4.16 11.29 -3.61
C LYS A 20 -3.56 10.90 -2.24
N THR A 21 -4.36 10.28 -1.37
CA THR A 21 -3.91 9.82 -0.05
C THR A 21 -2.98 8.62 -0.20
N ALA A 22 -3.34 7.64 -1.03
CA ALA A 22 -2.47 6.50 -1.33
C ALA A 22 -1.12 6.96 -1.90
N TYR A 23 -1.12 7.94 -2.81
CA TYR A 23 0.09 8.54 -3.36
C TYR A 23 0.95 9.18 -2.28
N LYS A 24 0.34 10.01 -1.41
CA LYS A 24 1.04 10.69 -0.32
C LYS A 24 1.70 9.67 0.61
N LEU A 25 0.98 8.63 1.01
CA LEU A 25 1.52 7.58 1.89
C LEU A 25 2.66 6.80 1.24
N ALA A 26 2.56 6.49 -0.05
CA ALA A 26 3.64 5.84 -0.78
C ALA A 26 4.87 6.75 -0.88
N ALA A 27 4.68 8.03 -1.21
CA ALA A 27 5.75 9.03 -1.29
C ALA A 27 6.43 9.29 0.06
N GLU A 28 5.69 9.20 1.17
CA GLU A 28 6.22 9.30 2.53
C GLU A 28 6.82 7.99 3.05
N GLY A 29 6.82 6.91 2.26
CA GLY A 29 7.30 5.59 2.69
C GLY A 29 6.41 4.91 3.75
N LYS A 30 5.20 5.42 3.97
CA LYS A 30 4.24 4.89 4.96
C LYS A 30 3.38 3.75 4.41
N LEU A 31 3.29 3.62 3.09
CA LEU A 31 2.64 2.53 2.37
C LEU A 31 3.70 1.76 1.57
N PRO A 32 3.86 0.43 1.73
CA PRO A 32 4.95 -0.30 1.11
C PRO A 32 4.71 -0.45 -0.39
N GLY A 33 5.55 0.20 -1.18
CA GLY A 33 5.53 0.15 -2.64
C GLY A 33 6.85 0.63 -3.21
N PHE A 34 7.01 0.48 -4.51
CA PHE A 34 8.21 0.90 -5.23
C PHE A 34 7.83 1.66 -6.51
N LYS A 35 8.72 2.54 -6.96
CA LYS A 35 8.58 3.24 -8.25
C LYS A 35 9.35 2.50 -9.33
N VAL A 36 8.72 2.34 -10.49
CA VAL A 36 9.35 1.83 -11.73
C VAL A 36 8.79 2.63 -12.91
N GLY A 37 9.67 3.18 -13.75
CA GLY A 37 9.27 4.02 -14.89
C GLY A 37 8.37 5.19 -14.51
N GLY A 38 8.63 5.85 -13.37
CA GLY A 38 7.84 6.98 -12.86
C GLY A 38 6.48 6.60 -12.23
N SER A 39 6.09 5.32 -12.28
CA SER A 39 4.81 4.83 -11.74
C SER A 39 4.99 4.02 -10.47
N TRP A 40 4.03 4.12 -9.56
CA TRP A 40 4.01 3.32 -8.33
C TRP A 40 3.49 1.90 -8.56
N ARG A 41 4.11 0.93 -7.91
CA ARG A 41 3.73 -0.48 -7.88
C ARG A 41 3.77 -1.01 -6.45
N PHE A 42 2.82 -1.89 -6.15
CA PHE A 42 2.62 -2.44 -4.80
C PHE A 42 2.43 -3.94 -4.92
N LYS A 43 3.23 -4.75 -4.20
CA LYS A 43 2.94 -6.18 -4.10
C LYS A 43 1.74 -6.36 -3.19
N ALA A 44 0.70 -7.06 -3.63
CA ALA A 44 -0.50 -7.29 -2.83
C ALA A 44 -0.17 -7.91 -1.46
N LYS A 45 0.73 -8.90 -1.43
CA LYS A 45 1.21 -9.55 -0.19
C LYS A 45 1.86 -8.58 0.80
N ASP A 46 2.57 -7.57 0.31
CA ASP A 46 3.21 -6.57 1.17
C ASP A 46 2.17 -5.60 1.76
N ILE A 47 1.14 -5.25 0.98
CA ILE A 47 0.00 -4.48 1.48
C ILE A 47 -0.75 -5.27 2.56
N ASP A 48 -1.04 -6.55 2.33
CA ASP A 48 -1.73 -7.40 3.30
C ASP A 48 -0.96 -7.50 4.62
N ARG A 49 0.35 -7.76 4.54
CA ARG A 49 1.23 -7.79 5.73
C ARG A 49 1.22 -6.44 6.46
N TRP A 50 1.30 -5.34 5.72
CA TRP A 50 1.27 -4.00 6.31
C TRP A 50 -0.04 -3.71 7.04
N ILE A 51 -1.19 -4.17 6.53
CA ILE A 51 -2.48 -4.05 7.22
C ILE A 51 -2.42 -4.76 8.58
N GLU A 52 -1.90 -6.00 8.61
CA GLU A 52 -1.79 -6.76 9.86
C GLU A 52 -0.79 -6.14 10.86
N ASP A 53 0.33 -5.61 10.38
CA ASP A 53 1.30 -4.90 11.22
C ASP A 53 0.72 -3.60 11.80
N LYS A 54 -0.10 -2.86 11.02
CA LYS A 54 -0.82 -1.68 11.50
C LYS A 54 -1.88 -2.02 12.55
N LYS A 55 -2.61 -3.13 12.40
CA LYS A 55 -3.57 -3.60 13.41
C LYS A 55 -2.90 -3.92 14.76
N LYS A 56 -1.70 -4.51 14.74
CA LYS A 56 -0.94 -4.83 15.97
C LYS A 56 -0.44 -3.58 16.68
N THR A 57 0.10 -2.63 15.92
CA THR A 57 0.60 -1.36 16.48
C THR A 57 -0.52 -0.56 17.15
N ASN A 58 -1.74 -0.63 16.61
CA ASN A 58 -2.89 0.09 17.16
C ASN A 58 -3.54 -0.58 18.39
N LYS A 59 -3.11 -1.80 18.77
CA LYS A 59 -3.62 -2.55 19.94
C LYS A 59 -2.77 -2.39 21.20
N GLY A 60 -1.77 -1.51 21.19
CA GLY A 60 -0.81 -1.33 22.28
C GLY A 60 -0.72 0.09 22.85
N ASN A 61 -1.75 0.93 22.67
CA ASN A 61 -1.87 2.25 23.28
C ASN A 61 -3.13 2.34 24.14
#